data_AF-A0A4C1WXA1-F1
#
_entry.id   AF-A0A4C1WXA1-F1
#
_cell.length_a   1.000
_cell.length_b   1.000
_cell.length_c   1.000
_cell.angle_alpha   90.00
_cell.angle_beta   90.00
_cell.angle_gamma   90.00
#
_symmetry.space_group_name_H-M   'P 1'
#
loop_
_entity.id
_entity.type
_entity.pdbx_description
1 polymer ?
#
loop_
_entity_poly.entity_id
_entity_poly.type
_entity_poly.pdbx_seq_one_letter_code
_entity_poly.pdbx_strand_id
1 'polypeptide(L)'
;MLANRKTSFKKLKEELSREYLYLKSIFTMVPIPLQMKGQNVEELVDVRKVQNINNVQITNRARSIGELEEKLEKIKSEKKFSLKKKYMKKSLLSKLSKKSKKLERTSKDSKQRRDIESSFNHKVNKCEKVNTSASKPVFNNDGKLVFSKFDFTGFGENNDKSKKLEKDPKKALINLQKQEQKVQQLQDAGEIEKVSELKNKIAWKNVLKKAEGDKVKDDAILLKKTVKKMEQKKKHSTKQWDSRLKNVQQKMEERQKKRQENIAKKKKEKKTKKMKNAAKRGRIII
;
A
#
# COMPACT_ATOMS: atom_id res chain seq x y z
N MET A 1 -63.43 -8.66 -23.09
CA MET A 1 -61.97 -8.92 -23.27
C MET A 1 -61.08 -8.56 -22.06
N LEU A 2 -61.55 -7.83 -21.03
CA LEU A 2 -60.68 -7.35 -19.92
C LEU A 2 -60.61 -8.28 -18.69
N ALA A 3 -61.57 -9.19 -18.49
CA ALA A 3 -61.61 -10.09 -17.32
C ALA A 3 -60.53 -11.18 -17.36
N ASN A 4 -60.27 -11.76 -18.55
CA ASN A 4 -59.28 -12.84 -18.72
C ASN A 4 -57.82 -12.39 -18.55
N ARG A 5 -57.52 -11.10 -18.73
CA ARG A 5 -56.16 -10.56 -18.48
C ARG A 5 -55.89 -10.41 -16.98
N LYS A 6 -56.89 -10.05 -16.17
CA LYS A 6 -56.76 -9.91 -14.71
C LYS A 6 -56.61 -11.26 -14.00
N THR A 7 -57.28 -12.30 -14.48
CA THR A 7 -57.13 -13.67 -13.95
C THR A 7 -55.75 -14.26 -14.26
N SER A 8 -55.22 -13.98 -15.46
CA SER A 8 -53.85 -14.33 -15.84
C SER A 8 -52.80 -13.64 -14.95
N PHE A 9 -52.98 -12.34 -14.65
CA PHE A 9 -52.04 -11.60 -13.79
C PHE A 9 -52.01 -12.12 -12.35
N LYS A 10 -53.16 -12.55 -11.80
CA LYS A 10 -53.23 -13.15 -10.46
C LYS A 10 -52.49 -14.49 -10.41
N LYS A 11 -52.70 -15.36 -11.41
CA LYS A 11 -51.98 -16.64 -11.53
C LYS A 11 -50.47 -16.44 -11.63
N LEU A 12 -50.04 -15.47 -12.44
CA LEU A 12 -48.61 -15.16 -12.63
C LEU A 12 -47.97 -14.63 -11.34
N LYS A 13 -48.71 -13.85 -10.54
CA LYS A 13 -48.26 -13.39 -9.23
C LYS A 13 -48.13 -14.54 -8.22
N GLU A 14 -49.07 -15.49 -8.25
CA GLU A 14 -49.02 -16.69 -7.40
C GLU A 14 -47.83 -17.58 -7.77
N GLU A 15 -47.57 -17.79 -9.06
CA GLU A 15 -46.41 -18.54 -9.56
C GLU A 15 -45.09 -17.85 -9.15
N LEU A 16 -44.96 -16.55 -9.37
CA LEU A 16 -43.78 -15.78 -8.92
C LEU A 16 -43.58 -15.88 -7.41
N SER A 17 -44.66 -15.90 -6.63
CA SER A 17 -44.58 -16.03 -5.17
C SER A 17 -44.09 -17.42 -4.75
N ARG A 18 -44.56 -18.47 -5.44
CA ARG A 18 -44.09 -19.85 -5.22
C ARG A 18 -42.61 -20.01 -5.59
N GLU A 19 -42.21 -19.50 -6.76
CA GLU A 19 -40.81 -19.50 -7.19
C GLU A 19 -39.91 -18.73 -6.23
N TYR A 20 -40.35 -17.56 -5.75
CA TYR A 20 -39.61 -16.80 -4.76
C TYR A 20 -39.42 -17.56 -3.44
N LEU A 21 -40.47 -18.23 -2.95
CA LEU A 21 -40.39 -19.02 -1.72
C LEU A 21 -39.50 -20.26 -1.91
N TYR A 22 -39.58 -20.92 -3.06
CA TYR A 22 -38.72 -22.04 -3.43
C TYR A 22 -37.25 -21.64 -3.49
N LEU A 23 -36.93 -20.55 -4.20
CA LEU A 23 -35.57 -20.01 -4.28
C LEU A 23 -35.07 -19.57 -2.90
N LYS A 24 -35.91 -18.92 -2.09
CA LYS A 24 -35.55 -18.54 -0.72
C LYS A 24 -35.21 -19.76 0.13
N SER A 25 -35.98 -20.84 0.01
CA SER A 25 -35.70 -22.11 0.68
C SER A 25 -34.35 -22.70 0.23
N ILE A 26 -34.10 -22.75 -1.08
CA ILE A 26 -32.82 -23.20 -1.64
C ILE A 26 -31.65 -22.38 -1.11
N PHE A 27 -31.75 -21.05 -1.15
CA PHE A 27 -30.68 -20.17 -0.65
C PHE A 27 -30.51 -20.22 0.88
N THR A 28 -31.49 -20.71 1.64
CA THR A 28 -31.29 -20.99 3.06
C THR A 28 -30.56 -22.32 3.30
N MET A 29 -30.77 -23.32 2.44
CA MET A 29 -30.06 -24.61 2.54
C MET A 29 -28.66 -24.59 1.93
N VAL A 30 -28.44 -23.76 0.90
CA VAL A 30 -27.15 -23.58 0.23
C VAL A 30 -26.55 -22.25 0.70
N PRO A 31 -25.57 -22.26 1.61
CA PRO A 31 -24.92 -21.03 2.03
C PRO A 31 -24.08 -20.47 0.87
N ILE A 32 -24.63 -19.54 0.11
CA ILE A 32 -23.89 -18.83 -0.92
C ILE A 32 -23.05 -17.75 -0.23
N PRO A 33 -21.70 -17.78 -0.35
CA PRO A 33 -20.87 -16.70 0.16
C PRO A 33 -21.19 -15.42 -0.62
N LEU A 34 -21.69 -14.39 0.08
CA LEU A 34 -21.86 -13.05 -0.51
C LEU A 34 -20.48 -12.52 -0.92
N GLN A 35 -20.16 -12.66 -2.21
CA GLN A 35 -18.99 -12.00 -2.79
C GLN A 35 -19.29 -10.51 -2.91
N MET A 36 -18.89 -9.76 -1.88
CA MET A 36 -18.78 -8.30 -1.98
C MET A 36 -17.70 -7.98 -3.00
N LYS A 37 -18.07 -7.24 -4.06
CA LYS A 37 -17.16 -6.82 -5.13
C LYS A 37 -15.97 -6.06 -4.51
N GLY A 38 -14.80 -6.71 -4.44
CA GLY A 38 -13.55 -6.11 -3.95
C GLY A 38 -12.81 -6.82 -2.82
N GLN A 39 -13.14 -8.05 -2.44
CA GLN A 39 -12.29 -8.85 -1.54
C GLN A 39 -11.78 -10.12 -2.23
N ASN A 40 -10.45 -10.28 -2.19
CA ASN A 40 -9.72 -11.43 -2.71
C ASN A 40 -10.31 -12.74 -2.18
N VAL A 41 -10.60 -13.63 -3.12
CA VAL A 41 -11.07 -14.99 -2.88
C VAL A 41 -9.84 -15.85 -2.68
N GLU A 42 -9.50 -16.14 -1.43
CA GLU A 42 -8.44 -17.11 -1.11
C GLU A 42 -8.71 -17.74 0.26
N GLU A 43 -9.91 -18.31 0.45
CA GLU A 43 -10.10 -19.32 1.50
C GLU A 43 -11.34 -20.15 1.18
N LEU A 44 -11.13 -21.24 0.46
CA LEU A 44 -12.12 -22.27 0.21
C LEU A 44 -11.51 -23.60 0.65
N VAL A 45 -11.49 -23.89 1.95
CA VAL A 45 -11.57 -25.27 2.47
C VAL A 45 -12.10 -25.24 3.91
N ASP A 46 -13.32 -25.71 4.12
CA ASP A 46 -13.59 -26.91 4.95
C ASP A 46 -15.09 -27.13 5.12
N VAL A 47 -15.61 -28.11 4.39
CA VAL A 47 -16.90 -28.73 4.64
C VAL A 47 -16.67 -29.83 5.68
N ARG A 48 -17.17 -29.63 6.91
CA ARG A 48 -17.76 -30.65 7.82
C ARG A 48 -17.82 -30.12 9.26
N LYS A 49 -18.99 -29.60 9.65
CA LYS A 49 -19.56 -29.77 11.00
C LYS A 49 -21.01 -29.32 11.03
N VAL A 50 -21.90 -30.24 10.69
CA VAL A 50 -23.30 -30.12 11.11
C VAL A 50 -23.34 -30.49 12.58
N GLN A 51 -23.37 -29.47 13.44
CA GLN A 51 -23.79 -29.63 14.83
C GLN A 51 -24.76 -28.50 15.16
N ASN A 52 -26.02 -28.89 15.32
CA ASN A 52 -27.15 -28.22 15.95
C ASN A 52 -26.78 -26.91 16.69
N ILE A 53 -27.11 -25.75 16.09
CA ILE A 53 -26.93 -24.42 16.70
C ILE A 53 -28.29 -23.72 16.83
N ASN A 54 -29.18 -24.28 17.65
CA ASN A 54 -30.40 -23.57 18.04
C ASN A 54 -30.25 -22.74 19.32
N ASN A 55 -29.02 -22.52 19.82
CA ASN A 55 -28.81 -21.65 20.99
C ASN A 55 -27.41 -21.02 21.08
N VAL A 56 -26.96 -20.36 20.01
CA VAL A 56 -25.87 -19.39 20.13
C VAL A 56 -26.43 -18.03 19.77
N GLN A 57 -26.63 -17.17 20.78
CA GLN A 57 -26.77 -15.74 20.55
C GLN A 57 -25.50 -15.26 19.86
N ILE A 58 -25.54 -15.17 18.52
CA ILE A 58 -24.48 -14.56 17.73
C ILE A 58 -24.42 -13.11 18.20
N THR A 59 -23.42 -12.75 19.00
CA THR A 59 -23.26 -11.35 19.42
C THR A 59 -22.99 -10.54 18.16
N ASN A 60 -24.00 -9.80 17.71
CA ASN A 60 -23.91 -9.00 16.50
C ASN A 60 -22.69 -8.07 16.60
N ARG A 61 -21.82 -8.14 15.58
CA ARG A 61 -20.69 -7.23 15.42
C ARG A 61 -21.25 -5.81 15.29
N ALA A 62 -20.80 -4.88 16.12
CA ALA A 62 -21.26 -3.50 16.12
C ALA A 62 -21.17 -2.89 14.70
N ARG A 63 -22.30 -2.42 14.19
CA ARG A 63 -22.51 -1.96 12.82
C ARG A 63 -22.24 -0.45 12.72
N SER A 64 -22.65 0.32 13.72
CA SER A 64 -22.45 1.78 13.79
C SER A 64 -21.27 2.21 14.68
N ILE A 65 -20.84 3.46 14.54
CA ILE A 65 -19.84 4.09 15.44
C ILE A 65 -20.43 4.30 16.84
N GLY A 66 -21.69 4.75 16.93
CA GLY A 66 -22.37 4.93 18.22
C GLY A 66 -22.49 3.63 19.02
N GLU A 67 -22.78 2.50 18.36
CA GLU A 67 -22.82 1.18 19.02
C GLU A 67 -21.45 0.74 19.58
N LEU A 68 -20.35 1.19 18.97
CA LEU A 68 -19.00 0.92 19.47
C LEU A 68 -18.67 1.78 20.70
N GLU A 69 -19.14 3.02 20.72
CA GLU A 69 -18.98 3.96 21.83
C GLU A 69 -19.78 3.50 23.04
N GLU A 70 -21.05 3.17 22.86
CA GLU A 70 -21.93 2.64 23.90
C GLU A 70 -21.38 1.34 24.51
N LYS A 71 -20.86 0.42 23.68
CA LYS A 71 -20.22 -0.81 24.15
C LYS A 71 -18.93 -0.55 24.93
N LEU A 72 -18.20 0.51 24.58
CA LEU A 72 -16.99 0.92 25.27
C LEU A 72 -17.31 1.60 26.61
N GLU A 73 -18.39 2.38 26.69
CA GLU A 73 -18.90 2.93 27.94
C GLU A 73 -19.40 1.86 28.89
N LYS A 74 -20.16 0.87 28.40
CA LYS A 74 -20.57 -0.31 29.18
C LYS A 74 -19.37 -1.08 29.75
N ILE A 75 -18.28 -1.21 29.00
CA ILE A 75 -17.05 -1.83 29.50
C ILE A 75 -16.34 -0.90 30.50
N LYS A 76 -16.41 0.43 30.34
CA LYS A 76 -15.79 1.40 31.25
C LYS A 76 -16.51 1.50 32.61
N SER A 77 -17.83 1.33 32.66
CA SER A 77 -18.64 1.43 33.88
C SER A 77 -18.51 0.21 34.80
N GLU A 78 -18.03 -0.93 34.28
CA GLU A 78 -17.77 -2.13 35.09
C GLU A 78 -16.53 -1.97 35.99
N LYS A 79 -16.72 -1.93 37.31
CA LYS A 79 -15.64 -1.71 38.30
C LYS A 79 -14.62 -2.88 38.42
N LYS A 80 -14.90 -4.08 37.87
CA LYS A 80 -13.99 -5.24 37.88
C LYS A 80 -13.54 -5.64 36.46
N PHE A 81 -12.36 -5.17 36.06
CA PHE A 81 -11.78 -5.45 34.73
C PHE A 81 -10.99 -6.76 34.69
N SER A 82 -11.56 -7.83 34.13
CA SER A 82 -10.79 -9.02 33.74
C SER A 82 -9.78 -8.69 32.64
N LEU A 83 -8.70 -9.48 32.52
CA LEU A 83 -7.68 -9.29 31.50
C LEU A 83 -8.29 -9.28 30.08
N LYS A 84 -9.28 -10.14 29.83
CA LYS A 84 -10.08 -10.18 28.59
C LYS A 84 -10.81 -8.86 28.32
N LYS A 85 -11.43 -8.25 29.34
CA LYS A 85 -12.12 -6.94 29.23
C LYS A 85 -11.15 -5.79 28.95
N LYS A 86 -9.94 -5.80 29.55
CA LYS A 86 -8.87 -4.82 29.26
C LYS A 86 -8.44 -4.90 27.78
N TYR A 87 -8.22 -6.11 27.25
CA TYR A 87 -7.88 -6.28 25.84
C TYR A 87 -9.02 -5.84 24.90
N MET A 88 -10.27 -6.15 25.24
CA MET A 88 -11.43 -5.69 24.47
C MET A 88 -11.51 -4.16 24.43
N LYS A 89 -11.37 -3.47 25.57
CA LYS A 89 -11.31 -2.01 25.67
C LYS A 89 -10.22 -1.41 24.78
N LYS A 90 -8.99 -1.96 24.84
CA LYS A 90 -7.88 -1.50 23.98
C LYS A 90 -8.16 -1.72 22.50
N SER A 91 -8.79 -2.85 22.13
CA SER A 91 -9.15 -3.14 20.73
C SER A 91 -10.24 -2.17 20.22
N LEU A 92 -11.22 -1.82 21.06
CA LEU A 92 -12.30 -0.90 20.72
C LEU A 92 -11.77 0.53 20.55
N LEU A 93 -10.91 0.99 21.46
CA LEU A 93 -10.22 2.29 21.34
C LEU A 93 -9.39 2.39 20.04
N SER A 94 -8.67 1.32 19.69
CA SER A 94 -7.89 1.27 18.44
C SER A 94 -8.78 1.29 17.19
N LYS A 95 -9.95 0.64 17.23
CA LYS A 95 -10.93 0.67 16.13
C LYS A 95 -11.55 2.05 15.98
N LEU A 96 -11.85 2.73 17.09
CA LEU A 96 -12.41 4.08 17.10
C LEU A 96 -11.43 5.12 16.53
N SER A 97 -10.16 5.08 16.95
CA SER A 97 -9.13 5.99 16.43
C SER A 97 -8.84 5.77 14.93
N LYS A 98 -8.92 4.51 14.45
CA LYS A 98 -8.80 4.20 13.02
C LYS A 98 -10.02 4.69 12.22
N LYS A 99 -11.24 4.53 12.74
CA LYS A 99 -12.46 5.01 12.09
C LYS A 99 -12.52 6.54 12.03
N SER A 100 -12.22 7.25 13.12
CA SER A 100 -12.15 8.72 13.14
C SER A 100 -11.11 9.27 12.17
N LYS A 101 -9.89 8.71 12.19
CA LYS A 101 -8.82 9.13 11.24
C LYS A 101 -9.15 8.82 9.78
N LYS A 102 -9.97 7.79 9.50
CA LYS A 102 -10.48 7.50 8.15
C LYS A 102 -11.54 8.52 7.75
N LEU A 103 -12.46 8.87 8.65
CA LEU A 103 -13.49 9.88 8.41
C LEU A 103 -12.89 11.27 8.13
N GLU A 104 -11.85 11.67 8.88
CA GLU A 104 -11.12 12.92 8.65
C GLU A 104 -10.40 12.95 7.29
N ARG A 105 -9.89 11.81 6.82
CA ARG A 105 -9.24 11.74 5.51
C ARG A 105 -10.26 11.87 4.39
N THR A 106 -11.39 11.17 4.51
CA THR A 106 -12.49 11.29 3.54
C THR A 106 -13.11 12.68 3.51
N SER A 107 -13.18 13.38 4.64
CA SER A 107 -13.68 14.77 4.69
C SER A 107 -12.68 15.81 4.21
N LYS A 108 -11.37 15.54 4.28
CA LYS A 108 -10.32 16.37 3.68
C LYS A 108 -10.25 16.18 2.15
N ASP A 109 -10.36 14.94 1.67
CA ASP A 109 -10.44 14.64 0.23
C ASP A 109 -11.70 15.21 -0.42
N SER A 110 -12.85 15.22 0.28
CA SER A 110 -14.09 15.81 -0.25
C SER A 110 -14.11 17.35 -0.21
N LYS A 111 -13.29 17.99 0.62
CA LYS A 111 -13.05 19.45 0.57
C LYS A 111 -12.14 19.80 -0.60
N GLN A 112 -11.04 19.06 -0.79
CA GLN A 112 -10.13 19.27 -1.93
C GLN A 112 -10.79 19.01 -3.29
N ARG A 113 -11.75 18.08 -3.39
CA ARG A 113 -12.52 17.87 -4.63
C ARG A 113 -13.46 19.02 -4.96
N ARG A 114 -14.08 19.66 -3.96
CA ARG A 114 -14.96 20.83 -4.17
C ARG A 114 -14.19 22.07 -4.62
N ASP A 115 -12.94 22.22 -4.19
CA ASP A 115 -12.07 23.32 -4.64
C ASP A 115 -11.61 23.13 -6.10
N ILE A 116 -11.57 21.90 -6.61
CA ILE A 116 -11.16 21.57 -8.00
C ILE A 116 -12.35 21.64 -8.99
N GLU A 117 -13.57 21.36 -8.52
CA GLU A 117 -14.78 21.32 -9.37
C GLU A 117 -15.29 22.72 -9.78
N SER A 118 -14.78 23.79 -9.15
CA SER A 118 -15.05 25.18 -9.55
C SER A 118 -14.21 25.67 -10.75
N SER A 119 -13.28 24.86 -11.25
CA SER A 119 -12.29 25.29 -12.27
C SER A 119 -12.17 24.39 -13.51
N PHE A 120 -13.09 23.45 -13.77
CA PHE A 120 -12.97 22.58 -14.95
C PHE A 120 -14.32 22.25 -15.60
N ASN A 121 -14.94 23.25 -16.22
CA ASN A 121 -16.00 23.06 -17.21
C ASN A 121 -15.40 23.10 -18.63
N HIS A 122 -14.86 21.99 -19.13
CA HIS A 122 -14.92 21.69 -20.57
C HIS A 122 -14.70 20.21 -20.92
N LYS A 123 -15.78 19.59 -21.44
CA LYS A 123 -15.85 18.75 -22.66
C LYS A 123 -14.73 17.72 -22.89
N VAL A 124 -15.10 16.43 -22.88
CA VAL A 124 -15.24 15.58 -24.10
C VAL A 124 -15.43 14.12 -23.67
N ASN A 125 -16.50 13.53 -24.19
CA ASN A 125 -16.81 12.11 -24.18
C ASN A 125 -15.74 11.30 -24.92
N LYS A 126 -15.18 10.27 -24.28
CA LYS A 126 -14.86 9.00 -24.95
C LYS A 126 -14.74 7.87 -23.91
N CYS A 127 -15.75 7.01 -23.86
CA CYS A 127 -15.66 5.69 -23.27
C CYS A 127 -14.74 4.83 -24.12
N GLU A 128 -13.62 4.36 -23.56
CA GLU A 128 -12.87 3.25 -24.12
C GLU A 128 -13.15 1.98 -23.33
N LYS A 129 -13.64 0.99 -24.09
CA LYS A 129 -14.02 -0.35 -23.66
C LYS A 129 -12.77 -1.09 -23.19
N VAL A 130 -12.88 -1.75 -22.04
CA VAL A 130 -11.85 -2.66 -21.53
C VAL A 130 -11.85 -3.93 -22.39
N ASN A 131 -10.90 -4.04 -23.32
CA ASN A 131 -10.65 -5.27 -24.04
C ASN A 131 -9.96 -6.27 -23.10
N THR A 132 -10.65 -7.34 -22.72
CA THR A 132 -10.02 -8.55 -22.18
C THR A 132 -9.40 -9.32 -23.36
N SER A 133 -8.26 -8.86 -23.85
CA SER A 133 -7.47 -9.63 -24.82
C SER A 133 -6.81 -10.80 -24.09
N ALA A 134 -7.07 -12.03 -24.53
CA ALA A 134 -6.34 -13.22 -24.10
C ALA A 134 -4.82 -12.95 -24.15
N SER A 135 -4.14 -13.07 -23.02
CA SER A 135 -2.70 -12.80 -22.95
C SER A 135 -1.94 -13.85 -23.76
N LYS A 136 -1.05 -13.40 -24.65
CA LYS A 136 -0.16 -14.28 -25.42
C LYS A 136 0.68 -15.15 -24.46
N PRO A 137 1.01 -16.39 -24.84
CA PRO A 137 1.91 -17.26 -24.08
C PRO A 137 3.28 -16.57 -23.89
N VAL A 138 3.74 -16.47 -22.64
CA VAL A 138 5.07 -15.94 -22.28
C VAL A 138 6.07 -17.10 -22.27
N PHE A 139 7.16 -16.96 -23.01
CA PHE A 139 8.23 -17.95 -23.07
C PHE A 139 9.46 -17.43 -22.31
N ASN A 140 10.16 -18.30 -21.60
CA ASN A 140 11.49 -17.99 -21.06
C ASN A 140 12.54 -17.90 -22.18
N ASN A 141 13.74 -17.41 -21.84
CA ASN A 141 14.90 -17.38 -22.75
C ASN A 141 15.24 -18.76 -23.35
N ASP A 142 14.89 -19.84 -22.67
CA ASP A 142 15.07 -21.22 -23.13
C ASP A 142 13.93 -21.73 -24.05
N GLY A 143 13.00 -20.85 -24.46
CA GLY A 143 11.86 -21.20 -25.31
C GLY A 143 10.75 -22.00 -24.59
N LYS A 144 10.85 -22.19 -23.28
CA LYS A 144 9.84 -22.90 -22.48
C LYS A 144 8.70 -21.97 -22.08
N LEU A 145 7.46 -22.43 -22.23
CA LEU A 145 6.27 -21.71 -21.80
C LEU A 145 6.28 -21.56 -20.26
N VAL A 146 6.17 -20.33 -19.76
CA VAL A 146 6.12 -20.05 -18.32
C VAL A 146 4.88 -19.26 -17.96
N PHE A 147 4.08 -19.83 -17.05
CA PHE A 147 2.84 -19.23 -16.54
C PHE A 147 3.09 -18.18 -15.44
N SER A 148 4.22 -17.48 -15.51
CA SER A 148 4.52 -16.36 -14.61
C SER A 148 3.75 -15.14 -15.06
N LYS A 149 3.13 -14.42 -14.11
CA LYS A 149 2.49 -13.12 -14.39
C LYS A 149 3.50 -12.03 -14.75
N PHE A 150 4.78 -12.29 -14.54
CA PHE A 150 5.90 -11.41 -14.87
C PHE A 150 6.63 -11.96 -16.09
N ASP A 151 6.74 -11.13 -17.12
CA ASP A 151 7.55 -11.37 -18.30
C ASP A 151 8.96 -10.78 -18.08
N PHE A 152 9.98 -11.64 -18.12
CA PHE A 152 11.38 -11.26 -17.96
C PHE A 152 12.13 -11.12 -19.30
N THR A 153 11.49 -11.43 -20.42
CA THR A 153 12.15 -11.41 -21.74
C THR A 153 12.49 -9.98 -22.20
N GLY A 154 11.73 -8.98 -21.76
CA GLY A 154 11.98 -7.57 -22.08
C GLY A 154 13.06 -6.87 -21.23
N PHE A 155 13.84 -7.58 -20.42
CA PHE A 155 14.81 -6.96 -19.49
C PHE A 155 16.15 -6.53 -20.14
N GLY A 156 16.29 -6.60 -21.47
CA GLY A 156 17.50 -6.22 -22.20
C GLY A 156 17.26 -5.42 -23.48
N GLU A 157 16.20 -5.71 -24.22
CA GLU A 157 15.90 -5.05 -25.49
C GLU A 157 15.09 -3.76 -25.28
N ASN A 158 15.81 -2.67 -25.05
CA ASN A 158 15.24 -1.33 -25.01
C ASN A 158 15.01 -0.76 -26.42
N ASN A 159 14.32 -1.48 -27.31
CA ASN A 159 14.08 -0.99 -28.67
C ASN A 159 12.83 -0.10 -28.82
N ASP A 160 11.90 -0.11 -27.84
CA ASP A 160 10.67 0.71 -27.89
C ASP A 160 10.67 1.96 -26.98
N LYS A 161 11.80 2.28 -26.36
CA LYS A 161 11.95 3.54 -25.62
C LYS A 161 12.68 4.50 -26.53
N SER A 162 11.92 5.25 -27.34
CA SER A 162 12.34 6.51 -27.97
C SER A 162 13.46 7.15 -27.14
N LYS A 163 14.64 7.32 -27.73
CA LYS A 163 15.90 7.78 -27.11
C LYS A 163 15.61 8.72 -25.94
N LYS A 164 15.41 8.17 -24.74
CA LYS A 164 14.90 8.94 -23.60
C LYS A 164 16.04 9.86 -23.23
N LEU A 165 15.92 11.13 -23.63
CA LEU A 165 16.82 12.22 -23.29
C LEU A 165 17.35 11.99 -21.89
N GLU A 166 18.67 11.88 -21.80
CA GLU A 166 19.44 11.46 -20.64
C GLU A 166 18.87 12.12 -19.38
N LYS A 167 18.08 11.35 -18.60
CA LYS A 167 17.20 11.89 -17.55
C LYS A 167 17.96 12.36 -16.31
N ASP A 168 19.29 12.26 -16.32
CA ASP A 168 20.14 12.57 -15.18
C ASP A 168 20.33 14.09 -15.04
N PRO A 169 19.78 14.72 -13.99
CA PRO A 169 19.87 16.18 -13.84
C PRO A 169 21.30 16.67 -13.60
N LYS A 170 22.21 15.79 -13.13
CA LYS A 170 23.63 16.11 -12.98
C LYS A 170 24.31 16.25 -14.35
N LYS A 171 24.04 15.34 -15.27
CA LYS A 171 24.60 15.38 -16.62
C LYS A 171 24.04 16.54 -17.42
N ALA A 172 22.73 16.80 -17.30
CA ALA A 172 22.09 17.98 -17.89
C ALA A 172 22.76 19.28 -17.41
N LEU A 173 23.05 19.40 -16.10
CA LEU A 173 23.75 20.57 -15.55
C LEU A 173 25.17 20.71 -16.11
N ILE A 174 25.93 19.61 -16.21
CA ILE A 174 27.28 19.62 -16.79
C ILE A 174 27.24 20.02 -18.27
N ASN A 175 26.27 19.50 -19.03
CA ASN A 175 26.13 19.84 -20.44
C ASN A 175 25.80 21.32 -20.64
N LEU A 176 24.94 21.88 -19.80
CA LEU A 176 24.60 23.30 -19.79
C LEU A 176 25.85 24.15 -19.47
N GLN A 177 26.61 23.78 -18.44
CA GLN A 177 27.87 24.46 -18.10
C GLN A 177 28.88 24.41 -19.27
N LYS A 178 29.00 23.27 -19.95
CA LYS A 178 29.87 23.15 -21.14
C LYS A 178 29.39 24.03 -22.29
N GLN A 179 28.08 24.20 -22.47
CA GLN A 179 27.54 25.11 -23.48
C GLN A 179 27.83 26.57 -23.13
N GLU A 180 27.63 26.97 -21.87
CA GLU A 180 27.98 28.31 -21.37
C GLU A 180 29.48 28.59 -21.55
N GLN A 181 30.35 27.64 -21.21
CA GLN A 181 31.80 27.76 -21.39
C GLN A 181 32.20 27.94 -22.86
N LYS A 182 31.57 27.20 -23.79
CA LYS A 182 31.82 27.37 -25.23
C LYS A 182 31.42 28.76 -25.71
N VAL A 183 30.29 29.27 -25.22
CA VAL A 183 29.84 30.64 -25.54
C VAL A 183 30.82 31.66 -24.97
N GLN A 184 31.28 31.49 -23.74
CA GLN A 184 32.27 32.36 -23.11
C GLN A 184 33.61 32.35 -23.85
N GLN A 185 34.14 31.17 -24.21
CA GLN A 185 35.39 31.05 -24.98
C GLN A 185 35.34 31.81 -26.31
N LEU A 186 34.20 31.76 -27.01
CA LEU A 186 34.02 32.51 -28.27
C LEU A 186 33.85 34.02 -28.03
N GLN A 187 33.28 34.42 -26.89
CA GLN A 187 33.21 35.82 -26.49
C GLN A 187 34.60 36.38 -26.15
N ASP A 188 35.39 35.62 -25.40
CA ASP A 188 36.75 35.99 -25.00
C ASP A 188 37.69 36.06 -26.21
N ALA A 189 37.46 35.23 -27.24
CA ALA A 189 38.17 35.28 -28.51
C ALA A 189 37.74 36.45 -29.43
N GLY A 190 36.73 37.25 -29.04
CA GLY A 190 36.28 38.43 -29.79
C GLY A 190 35.35 38.14 -30.98
N GLU A 191 34.89 36.90 -31.17
CA GLU A 191 34.07 36.51 -32.31
C GLU A 191 32.56 36.71 -32.05
N ILE A 192 32.13 37.97 -31.97
CA ILE A 192 30.77 38.36 -31.57
C ILE A 192 29.69 37.78 -32.50
N GLU A 193 29.95 37.76 -33.81
CA GLU A 193 29.01 37.25 -34.82
C GLU A 193 28.77 35.74 -34.65
N LYS A 194 29.84 34.96 -34.45
CA LYS A 194 29.73 33.50 -34.23
C LYS A 194 29.01 33.18 -32.93
N VAL A 195 29.18 34.01 -31.88
CA VAL A 195 28.43 33.89 -30.62
C VAL A 195 26.93 34.09 -30.85
N SER A 196 26.56 35.12 -31.61
CA SER A 196 25.15 35.41 -31.94
C SER A 196 24.53 34.25 -32.72
N GLU A 197 25.21 33.77 -33.76
CA GLU A 197 24.76 32.61 -34.53
C GLU A 197 24.60 31.36 -33.66
N LEU A 198 25.55 31.09 -32.77
CA LEU A 198 25.50 29.92 -31.90
C LEU A 198 24.31 30.00 -30.94
N LYS A 199 24.08 31.16 -30.32
CA LYS A 199 22.91 31.40 -29.46
C LYS A 199 21.60 31.22 -30.24
N ASN A 200 21.51 31.77 -31.45
CA ASN A 200 20.35 31.60 -32.32
C ASN A 200 20.13 30.12 -32.69
N LYS A 201 21.19 29.40 -33.08
CA LYS A 201 21.14 27.96 -33.38
C LYS A 201 20.66 27.16 -32.15
N ILE A 202 21.10 27.49 -30.93
CA ILE A 202 20.59 26.84 -29.70
C ILE A 202 19.12 27.16 -29.48
N ALA A 203 18.72 28.43 -29.60
CA ALA A 203 17.34 28.85 -29.41
C ALA A 203 16.38 28.13 -30.37
N TRP A 204 16.70 28.09 -31.66
CA TRP A 204 15.90 27.38 -32.67
C TRP A 204 15.83 25.88 -32.43
N LYS A 205 16.95 25.24 -32.06
CA LYS A 205 16.96 23.82 -31.67
C LYS A 205 16.04 23.55 -30.48
N ASN A 206 16.00 24.46 -29.50
CA ASN A 206 15.13 24.33 -28.34
C ASN A 206 13.65 24.53 -28.68
N VAL A 207 13.33 25.47 -29.58
CA VAL A 207 11.96 25.65 -30.08
C VAL A 207 11.49 24.41 -30.85
N LEU A 208 12.33 23.87 -31.73
CA LEU A 208 12.00 22.68 -32.53
C LEU A 208 11.71 21.47 -31.64
N LYS A 209 12.56 21.21 -30.64
CA LYS A 209 12.31 20.14 -29.65
C LYS A 209 11.02 20.34 -28.87
N LYS A 210 10.72 21.57 -28.46
CA LYS A 210 9.45 21.88 -27.78
C LYS A 210 8.25 21.62 -28.69
N ALA A 211 8.35 21.95 -29.99
CA ALA A 211 7.31 21.69 -30.98
C ALA A 211 7.13 20.20 -31.28
N GLU A 212 8.21 19.41 -31.26
CA GLU A 212 8.17 17.94 -31.33
C GLU A 212 7.47 17.30 -30.11
N GLY A 213 7.29 18.07 -29.03
CA GLY A 213 6.66 17.63 -27.78
C GLY A 213 7.66 17.23 -26.69
N ASP A 214 8.95 17.40 -26.94
CA ASP A 214 10.00 17.12 -25.96
C ASP A 214 10.07 18.20 -24.88
N LYS A 215 10.09 17.74 -23.61
CA LYS A 215 10.23 18.61 -22.44
C LYS A 215 11.70 19.00 -22.25
N VAL A 216 12.09 20.12 -22.85
CA VAL A 216 13.42 20.74 -22.68
C VAL A 216 13.61 21.21 -21.23
N LYS A 217 14.72 20.82 -20.58
CA LYS A 217 14.99 21.07 -19.14
C LYS A 217 16.34 21.76 -18.96
N ASP A 218 16.45 22.98 -19.47
CA ASP A 218 17.71 23.70 -19.56
C ASP A 218 17.85 24.80 -18.47
N ASP A 219 17.04 24.75 -17.41
CA ASP A 219 17.10 25.73 -16.32
C ASP A 219 18.15 25.35 -15.26
N ALA A 220 19.28 26.04 -15.25
CA ALA A 220 20.40 25.76 -14.33
C ALA A 220 20.00 25.77 -12.84
N ILE A 221 19.16 26.73 -12.42
CA ILE A 221 18.69 26.85 -11.03
C ILE A 221 17.81 25.65 -10.64
N LEU A 222 16.91 25.24 -11.53
CA LEU A 222 15.99 24.14 -11.27
C LEU A 222 16.72 22.78 -11.29
N LEU A 223 17.69 22.62 -12.18
CA LEU A 223 18.57 21.45 -12.22
C LEU A 223 19.38 21.34 -10.91
N LYS A 224 20.01 22.42 -10.44
CA LYS A 224 20.72 22.45 -9.14
C LYS A 224 19.79 22.07 -7.98
N LYS A 225 18.57 22.63 -7.92
CA LYS A 225 17.56 22.27 -6.90
C LYS A 225 17.18 20.79 -6.96
N THR A 226 17.02 20.25 -8.17
CA THR A 226 16.66 18.85 -8.39
C THR A 226 17.78 17.91 -7.93
N VAL A 227 19.02 18.23 -8.26
CA VAL A 227 20.21 17.51 -7.78
C VAL A 227 20.26 17.50 -6.25
N LYS A 228 20.10 18.67 -5.61
CA LYS A 228 20.05 18.77 -4.13
C LYS A 228 18.94 17.90 -3.52
N LYS A 229 17.73 17.91 -4.11
CA LYS A 229 16.61 17.05 -3.66
C LYS A 229 16.95 15.56 -3.78
N MET A 230 17.59 15.14 -4.87
CA MET A 230 18.02 13.75 -5.05
C MET A 230 19.06 13.35 -4.00
N GLU A 231 20.03 14.22 -3.72
CA GLU A 231 21.05 13.97 -2.70
C GLU A 231 20.44 13.91 -1.29
N GLN A 232 19.49 14.78 -0.97
CA GLN A 232 18.74 14.72 0.29
C GLN A 232 17.96 13.40 0.43
N LYS A 233 17.29 12.95 -0.64
CA LYS A 233 16.59 11.65 -0.64
C LYS A 233 17.56 10.49 -0.39
N LYS A 234 18.72 10.50 -1.05
CA LYS A 234 19.77 9.50 -0.81
C LYS A 234 20.25 9.53 0.65
N LYS A 235 20.59 10.71 1.19
CA LYS A 235 20.98 10.89 2.60
C LYS A 235 19.92 10.41 3.59
N HIS A 236 18.63 10.63 3.27
CA HIS A 236 17.55 10.13 4.13
C HIS A 236 17.45 8.61 4.07
N SER A 237 17.56 8.03 2.87
CA SER A 237 17.57 6.59 2.68
C SER A 237 18.74 5.90 3.38
N THR A 238 19.95 6.47 3.30
CA THR A 238 21.14 5.92 3.99
C THR A 238 20.94 5.96 5.51
N LYS A 239 20.51 7.10 6.06
CA LYS A 239 20.20 7.22 7.50
C LYS A 239 19.15 6.21 7.97
N GLN A 240 18.10 6.00 7.18
CA GLN A 240 17.08 4.99 7.50
C GLN A 240 17.67 3.58 7.48
N TRP A 241 18.51 3.26 6.50
CA TRP A 241 19.17 1.97 6.41
C TRP A 241 20.12 1.73 7.59
N ASP A 242 20.95 2.71 7.93
CA ASP A 242 21.87 2.66 9.06
C ASP A 242 21.11 2.48 10.39
N SER A 243 19.98 3.19 10.56
CA SER A 243 19.11 3.03 11.73
C SER A 243 18.52 1.62 11.81
N ARG A 244 18.09 1.04 10.68
CA ARG A 244 17.60 -0.35 10.63
C ARG A 244 18.70 -1.34 11.02
N LEU A 245 19.91 -1.16 10.47
CA LEU A 245 21.05 -2.01 10.79
C LEU A 245 21.41 -1.95 12.27
N LYS A 246 21.50 -0.74 12.84
CA LYS A 246 21.73 -0.53 14.28
C LYS A 246 20.64 -1.18 15.14
N ASN A 247 19.37 -1.03 14.77
CA ASN A 247 18.27 -1.66 15.50
C ASN A 247 18.31 -3.19 15.45
N VAL A 248 18.72 -3.78 14.32
CA VAL A 248 18.89 -5.23 14.20
C VAL A 248 20.02 -5.69 15.10
N GLN A 249 21.17 -5.02 15.05
CA GLN A 249 22.34 -5.33 15.87
C GLN A 249 22.01 -5.21 17.37
N GLN A 250 21.37 -4.11 17.80
CA GLN A 250 20.93 -3.93 19.18
C GLN A 250 20.00 -5.05 19.65
N LYS A 251 19.01 -5.45 18.82
CA LYS A 251 18.11 -6.57 19.17
C LYS A 251 18.84 -7.90 19.28
N MET A 252 19.86 -8.14 18.45
CA MET A 252 20.70 -9.33 18.55
C MET A 252 21.50 -9.34 19.85
N GLU A 253 22.16 -8.22 20.16
CA GLU A 253 22.95 -8.05 21.39
C GLU A 253 22.08 -8.15 22.64
N GLU A 254 20.90 -7.53 22.67
CA GLU A 254 19.95 -7.64 23.78
C GLU A 254 19.52 -9.09 24.03
N ARG A 255 19.26 -9.86 22.97
CA ARG A 255 18.91 -11.28 23.10
C ARG A 255 20.08 -12.09 23.65
N GLN A 256 21.29 -11.82 23.17
CA GLN A 256 22.50 -12.49 23.66
C GLN A 256 22.79 -12.14 25.13
N LYS A 257 22.70 -10.86 25.51
CA LYS A 257 22.84 -10.39 26.90
C LYS A 257 21.83 -11.06 27.82
N LYS A 258 20.54 -11.07 27.46
CA LYS A 258 19.50 -11.79 28.22
C LYS A 258 19.81 -13.27 28.39
N ARG A 259 20.33 -13.93 27.35
CA ARG A 259 20.74 -15.34 27.43
C ARG A 259 21.91 -15.53 28.39
N GLN A 260 22.94 -14.68 28.32
CA GLN A 260 24.09 -14.73 29.21
C GLN A 260 23.69 -14.48 30.67
N GLU A 261 22.84 -13.48 30.93
CA GLU A 261 22.29 -13.18 32.25
C GLU A 261 21.50 -14.37 32.82
N ASN A 262 20.63 -14.98 32.02
CA ASN A 262 19.87 -16.16 32.45
C ASN A 262 20.77 -17.37 32.75
N ILE A 263 21.80 -17.59 31.94
CA ILE A 263 22.79 -18.65 32.19
C ILE A 263 23.57 -18.37 33.48
N ALA A 264 24.03 -17.13 33.68
CA ALA A 264 24.74 -16.71 34.88
C ALA A 264 23.86 -16.88 36.13
N LYS A 265 22.58 -16.47 36.05
CA LYS A 265 21.60 -16.66 37.12
C LYS A 265 21.41 -18.14 37.46
N LYS A 266 21.20 -19.01 36.46
CA LYS A 266 21.12 -20.47 36.66
C LYS A 266 22.38 -21.06 37.28
N LYS A 267 23.57 -20.59 36.88
CA LYS A 267 24.85 -21.03 37.47
C LYS A 267 24.95 -20.61 38.94
N LYS A 268 24.58 -19.36 39.28
CA LYS A 268 24.54 -18.86 40.67
C LYS A 268 23.54 -19.64 41.52
N GLU A 269 22.32 -19.85 41.03
CA GLU A 269 21.28 -20.65 41.71
C GLU A 269 21.72 -22.10 41.97
N LYS A 270 22.40 -22.74 41.01
CA LYS A 270 22.97 -24.08 41.23
C LYS A 270 24.03 -24.06 42.34
N LYS A 271 24.92 -23.06 42.37
CA LYS A 271 25.93 -22.91 43.44
C LYS A 271 25.28 -22.67 44.80
N THR A 272 24.32 -21.74 44.90
CA THR A 272 23.62 -21.46 46.17
C THR A 272 22.81 -22.65 46.65
N LYS A 273 22.14 -23.41 45.76
CA LYS A 273 21.44 -24.65 46.12
C LYS A 273 22.41 -25.71 46.66
N LYS A 274 23.59 -25.87 46.05
CA LYS A 274 24.64 -26.79 46.55
C LYS A 274 25.10 -26.37 47.95
N MET A 275 25.40 -25.07 48.16
CA MET A 275 25.81 -24.56 49.48
C MET A 275 24.72 -24.76 50.54
N LYS A 276 23.47 -24.41 50.24
CA LYS A 276 22.32 -24.63 51.15
C LYS A 276 22.15 -26.10 51.52
N ASN A 277 22.29 -27.01 50.56
CA ASN A 277 22.17 -28.45 50.82
C ASN A 277 23.32 -29.00 51.68
N ALA A 278 24.53 -28.46 51.52
CA ALA A 278 25.68 -28.87 52.33
C ALA A 278 25.62 -28.29 53.76
N ALA A 279 25.16 -27.05 53.92
CA ALA A 279 24.87 -26.46 55.24
C ALA A 279 23.78 -27.27 55.99
N LYS A 280 22.68 -27.64 55.33
CA LYS A 280 21.64 -28.51 55.91
C LYS A 280 22.15 -29.88 56.37
N ARG A 281 23.25 -30.38 55.79
CA ARG A 281 23.87 -31.66 56.15
C ARG A 281 25.01 -31.50 57.16
N GLY A 282 25.19 -30.32 57.74
CA GLY A 282 26.27 -30.02 58.69
C GLY A 282 27.68 -30.04 58.07
N ARG A 283 27.79 -30.10 56.74
CA ARG A 283 29.06 -30.23 56.01
C ARG A 283 29.73 -28.88 55.71
N ILE A 284 29.01 -27.79 55.92
CA ILE A 284 29.49 -26.41 55.82
C ILE A 284 29.00 -25.71 57.08
N ILE A 285 29.95 -25.28 57.91
CA ILE A 285 29.71 -24.30 58.97
C ILE A 285 29.79 -22.94 58.26
N ILE A 286 28.69 -22.20 58.28
CA ILE A 286 28.61 -20.83 57.75
C ILE A 286 29.20 -19.88 58.78
#